data_AF-A0A081NGI2-F1
#
_entry.id   AF-A0A081NGI2-F1
#
_cell.length_a   1.000
_cell.length_b   1.000
_cell.length_c   1.000
_cell.angle_alpha   90.00
_cell.angle_beta   90.00
_cell.angle_gamma   90.00
#
_symmetry.space_group_name_H-M   'P 1'
#
loop_
_entity.id
_entity.type
_entity.pdbx_description
1 polymer ?
#
loop_
_entity_poly.entity_id
_entity_poly.type
_entity_poly.pdbx_seq_one_letter_code
_entity_poly.pdbx_strand_id
1 'polypeptide(L)'
;MRKFHPDKLSGHLSIGHESTSIALEPWEFSYSKKLKDEPLFIFFEQRDVNKNKMACIKNGKKLCSILEQAYGMEYFVTNQNVSFLLAVNWYEIEGIGEITNLINELNKSSPDE
;
A
#
# COMPACT_ATOMS: atom_id res chain seq x y z
N MET A 1 3.62 -4.43 21.18
CA MET A 1 3.61 -2.98 20.86
C MET A 1 3.04 -2.84 19.45
N ARG A 2 2.05 -1.97 19.20
CA ARG A 2 1.55 -1.69 17.84
C ARG A 2 2.47 -0.68 17.18
N LYS A 3 3.03 -1.03 16.01
CA LYS A 3 4.01 -0.19 15.29
C LYS A 3 3.35 0.93 14.48
N PHE A 4 2.16 0.67 13.95
CA PHE A 4 1.37 1.62 13.16
C PHE A 4 -0.08 1.66 13.67
N HIS A 5 -0.75 2.80 13.48
CA HIS A 5 -2.11 3.04 13.97
C HIS A 5 -2.96 3.64 12.82
N PRO A 6 -3.50 2.81 11.91
CA PRO A 6 -4.31 3.32 10.81
C PRO A 6 -5.66 3.83 11.32
N ASP A 7 -6.10 4.98 10.80
CA ASP A 7 -7.38 5.61 11.13
C ASP A 7 -8.58 4.77 10.67
N LYS A 8 -8.50 4.14 9.48
CA LYS A 8 -9.61 3.35 8.90
C LYS A 8 -9.16 1.97 8.48
N LEU A 9 -9.81 0.95 9.04
CA LEU A 9 -9.56 -0.47 8.77
C LEU A 9 -10.58 -1.12 7.82
N SER A 10 -11.57 -0.38 7.34
CA SER A 10 -12.59 -0.81 6.36
C SER A 10 -13.19 0.42 5.68
N GLY A 11 -13.51 0.33 4.39
CA GLY A 11 -14.11 1.40 3.60
C GLY A 11 -13.30 2.70 3.60
N HIS A 12 -12.63 2.99 2.50
CA HIS A 12 -11.64 4.07 2.40
C HIS A 12 -10.49 3.83 3.38
N LEU A 13 -9.79 2.71 3.23
CA LEU A 13 -8.64 2.36 4.06
C LEU A 13 -7.65 3.53 4.15
N SER A 14 -7.27 3.91 5.36
CA SER A 14 -6.41 5.07 5.59
C SER A 14 -5.49 4.86 6.78
N ILE A 15 -4.29 5.40 6.67
CA ILE A 15 -3.31 5.51 7.75
C ILE A 15 -3.59 6.78 8.56
N GLY A 16 -3.84 7.91 7.89
CA GLY A 16 -4.18 9.18 8.53
C GLY A 16 -3.07 10.23 8.51
N HIS A 17 -3.17 11.19 9.42
CA HIS A 17 -2.40 12.45 9.42
C HIS A 17 -0.87 12.30 9.49
N GLU A 18 -0.36 11.16 9.94
CA GLU A 18 1.09 10.90 10.02
C GLU A 18 1.68 10.31 8.73
N SER A 19 0.84 10.04 7.73
CA SER A 19 1.26 9.48 6.45
C SER A 19 1.64 10.55 5.43
N THR A 20 2.39 10.14 4.42
CA THR A 20 2.54 10.88 3.17
C THR A 20 1.62 10.25 2.13
N SER A 21 0.90 11.05 1.35
CA SER A 21 -0.02 10.54 0.34
C SER A 21 0.19 11.10 -1.05
N ILE A 22 -0.25 10.33 -2.05
CA ILE A 22 -0.33 10.69 -3.46
C ILE A 22 -1.66 10.20 -4.04
N ALA A 23 -2.14 10.83 -5.10
CA ALA A 23 -3.34 10.37 -5.81
C ALA A 23 -3.14 8.94 -6.36
N LEU A 24 -4.19 8.11 -6.33
CA LEU A 24 -4.15 6.73 -6.78
C LEU A 24 -4.03 6.62 -8.31
N GLU A 25 -4.88 7.33 -9.05
CA GLU A 25 -5.08 7.15 -10.50
C GLU A 25 -3.78 7.00 -11.32
N PRO A 26 -2.76 7.85 -11.13
CA PRO A 26 -1.54 7.74 -11.92
C PRO A 26 -0.71 6.48 -11.58
N TRP A 27 -0.97 5.85 -10.43
CA TRP A 27 -0.08 4.88 -9.81
C TRP A 27 -0.72 3.51 -9.51
N GLU A 28 -2.05 3.35 -9.65
CA GLU A 28 -2.85 2.19 -9.20
C GLU A 28 -2.21 0.82 -9.56
N PHE A 29 -1.63 0.72 -10.76
CA PHE A 29 -1.00 -0.50 -11.27
C PHE A 29 0.50 -0.40 -11.57
N SER A 30 1.17 0.64 -11.06
CA SER A 30 2.58 0.89 -11.36
C SER A 30 3.45 1.14 -10.14
N TYR A 31 2.92 1.64 -9.01
CA TYR A 31 3.74 2.01 -7.86
C TYR A 31 4.59 0.84 -7.35
N SER A 32 4.06 -0.39 -7.38
CA SER A 32 4.78 -1.54 -6.84
C SER A 32 6.09 -1.82 -7.57
N LYS A 33 6.20 -1.44 -8.85
CA LYS A 33 7.42 -1.65 -9.66
C LYS A 33 8.63 -0.92 -9.08
N LYS A 34 8.41 0.17 -8.34
CA LYS A 34 9.44 0.98 -7.70
C LYS A 34 9.75 0.54 -6.25
N LEU A 35 9.03 -0.46 -5.71
CA LEU A 35 9.33 -1.07 -4.41
C LEU A 35 10.65 -1.84 -4.43
N LYS A 36 11.20 -2.11 -3.25
CA LYS A 36 12.29 -3.08 -3.07
C LYS A 36 11.84 -4.46 -3.57
N ASP A 37 12.77 -5.23 -4.14
CA ASP A 37 12.51 -6.62 -4.53
C ASP A 37 12.58 -7.52 -3.28
N GLU A 38 11.52 -7.48 -2.49
CA GLU A 38 11.36 -8.25 -1.26
C GLU A 38 9.93 -8.79 -1.12
N PRO A 39 9.69 -9.79 -0.26
CA PRO A 39 8.34 -10.26 0.01
C PRO A 39 7.48 -9.20 0.71
N LEU A 40 6.23 -9.10 0.29
CA LEU A 40 5.23 -8.21 0.88
C LEU A 40 4.08 -9.02 1.49
N PHE A 41 3.58 -8.54 2.63
CA PHE A 41 2.29 -8.94 3.14
C PHE A 41 1.24 -7.94 2.67
N ILE A 42 0.24 -8.44 1.96
CA ILE A 42 -0.97 -7.71 1.61
C ILE A 42 -2.11 -8.17 2.51
N PHE A 43 -2.89 -7.23 3.00
CA PHE A 43 -4.10 -7.54 3.75
C PHE A 43 -5.19 -6.52 3.42
N PHE A 44 -6.38 -7.03 3.15
CA PHE A 44 -7.55 -6.21 2.82
C PHE A 44 -8.16 -5.64 4.11
N GLU A 45 -9.41 -5.20 4.06
CA GLU A 45 -10.14 -4.72 5.24
C GLU A 45 -9.91 -5.61 6.46
N GLN A 46 -9.52 -5.01 7.59
CA GLN A 46 -9.19 -5.76 8.82
C GLN A 46 -10.39 -5.82 9.77
N ARG A 47 -11.56 -6.15 9.21
CA ARG A 47 -12.82 -6.38 9.93
C ARG A 47 -13.41 -7.75 9.62
N ASP A 48 -14.31 -8.20 10.49
CA ASP A 48 -15.12 -9.40 10.32
C ASP A 48 -14.32 -10.63 9.85
N VAL A 49 -14.70 -11.21 8.71
CA VAL A 49 -14.11 -12.42 8.14
C VAL A 49 -12.68 -12.22 7.62
N ASN A 50 -12.24 -10.98 7.41
CA ASN A 50 -10.93 -10.65 6.86
C ASN A 50 -9.89 -10.29 7.95
N LYS A 51 -10.34 -10.11 9.19
CA LYS A 51 -9.48 -9.80 10.32
C LYS A 51 -8.36 -10.84 10.49
N ASN A 52 -7.13 -10.37 10.63
CA ASN A 52 -5.92 -11.19 10.80
C ASN A 52 -5.63 -12.13 9.62
N LYS A 53 -6.23 -11.89 8.45
CA LYS A 53 -5.88 -12.60 7.22
C LYS A 53 -4.98 -11.72 6.36
N MET A 54 -3.90 -12.31 5.88
CA MET A 54 -2.96 -11.69 4.96
C MET A 54 -2.52 -12.70 3.91
N ALA A 55 -2.17 -12.21 2.72
CA ALA A 55 -1.48 -12.99 1.71
C ALA A 55 -0.03 -12.51 1.60
N CYS A 56 0.87 -13.43 1.25
CA CYS A 56 2.27 -13.14 1.02
C CYS A 56 2.56 -13.12 -0.47
N ILE A 57 3.03 -11.98 -0.96
CA ILE A 57 3.53 -11.80 -2.32
C ILE A 57 5.04 -11.95 -2.28
N LYS A 58 5.58 -13.04 -2.84
CA LYS A 58 7.02 -13.37 -2.75
C LYS A 58 7.92 -12.33 -3.42
N ASN A 59 7.42 -11.66 -4.47
CA ASN A 59 8.12 -10.58 -5.17
C ASN A 59 7.23 -9.34 -5.13
N GLY A 60 7.55 -8.41 -4.24
CA GLY A 60 6.77 -7.20 -4.00
C GLY A 60 6.57 -6.33 -5.25
N LYS A 61 7.53 -6.34 -6.18
CA LYS A 61 7.41 -5.58 -7.43
C LYS A 61 6.26 -6.05 -8.32
N LYS A 62 5.85 -7.32 -8.19
CA LYS A 62 4.75 -7.90 -8.96
C LYS A 62 3.37 -7.62 -8.38
N LEU A 63 3.26 -6.96 -7.23
CA LEU A 63 1.98 -6.74 -6.56
C LEU A 63 0.94 -6.08 -7.47
N CYS A 64 1.27 -4.95 -8.10
CA CYS A 64 0.34 -4.26 -9.00
C CYS A 64 -0.06 -5.13 -10.20
N SER A 65 0.86 -5.89 -10.79
CA SER A 65 0.54 -6.81 -11.90
C SER A 65 -0.38 -7.95 -11.47
N ILE A 66 -0.30 -8.41 -10.22
CA ILE A 66 -1.23 -9.41 -9.67
C ILE A 66 -2.64 -8.83 -9.54
N LEU A 67 -2.74 -7.53 -9.25
CA LEU A 67 -4.00 -6.82 -9.02
C LEU A 67 -4.50 -6.05 -10.26
N GLU A 68 -3.85 -6.17 -11.42
CA GLU A 68 -4.13 -5.33 -12.60
C GLU A 68 -5.55 -5.49 -13.18
N GLN A 69 -6.22 -6.60 -12.86
CA GLN A 69 -7.61 -6.88 -13.24
C GLN A 69 -8.61 -6.63 -12.09
N ALA A 70 -8.13 -6.10 -10.96
CA ALA A 70 -8.90 -5.86 -9.74
C ALA A 70 -8.99 -4.35 -9.45
N TYR A 71 -9.62 -3.61 -10.35
CA TYR A 71 -9.82 -2.16 -10.25
C TYR A 71 -10.53 -1.76 -8.95
N GLY A 72 -10.07 -0.67 -8.34
CA GLY A 72 -10.67 -0.12 -7.13
C GLY A 72 -10.54 -1.03 -5.91
N MET A 73 -9.54 -1.91 -5.88
CA MET A 73 -9.29 -2.74 -4.70
C MET A 73 -8.61 -1.91 -3.60
N GLU A 74 -9.17 -1.94 -2.40
CA GLU A 74 -8.55 -1.32 -1.23
C GLU A 74 -7.78 -2.34 -0.41
N TYR A 75 -6.53 -2.01 -0.06
CA TYR A 75 -5.69 -2.92 0.71
C TYR A 75 -4.56 -2.20 1.43
N PHE A 76 -4.03 -2.86 2.44
CA PHE A 76 -2.79 -2.49 3.10
C PHE A 76 -1.63 -3.37 2.64
N VAL A 77 -0.42 -2.82 2.72
CA VAL A 77 0.83 -3.50 2.38
C VAL A 77 1.91 -3.19 3.41
N THR A 78 2.69 -4.21 3.76
CA THR A 78 3.94 -4.05 4.52
C THR A 78 4.96 -5.09 4.08
N ASN A 79 6.24 -4.91 4.42
CA ASN A 79 7.26 -5.95 4.24
C ASN A 79 7.36 -6.86 5.48
N GLN A 80 8.20 -7.89 5.41
CA GLN A 80 8.33 -8.87 6.49
C GLN A 80 8.85 -8.28 7.81
N ASN A 81 9.63 -7.21 7.74
CA ASN A 81 10.17 -6.50 8.90
C ASN A 81 9.19 -5.47 9.49
N VAL A 82 8.02 -5.33 8.86
CA VAL A 82 7.01 -4.34 9.20
C VAL A 82 7.63 -2.94 9.22
N SER A 83 8.56 -2.63 8.31
CA SER A 83 9.33 -1.37 8.32
C SER A 83 8.54 -0.17 7.79
N PHE A 84 7.45 -0.43 7.09
CA PHE A 84 6.50 0.57 6.62
C PHE A 84 5.07 0.05 6.68
N LEU A 85 4.10 0.93 6.51
CA LEU A 85 2.73 0.58 6.17
C LEU A 85 2.30 1.45 4.99
N LEU A 86 1.66 0.82 4.01
CA LEU A 86 1.08 1.49 2.87
C LEU A 86 -0.41 1.13 2.82
N ALA A 87 -1.28 2.11 2.63
CA ALA A 87 -2.70 1.93 2.40
C ALA A 87 -3.03 2.41 0.99
N VAL A 88 -3.69 1.55 0.22
CA VAL A 88 -4.23 1.86 -1.09
C VAL A 88 -5.74 1.90 -0.95
N ASN A 89 -6.34 3.04 -1.23
CA ASN A 89 -7.79 3.21 -1.33
C ASN A 89 -8.15 3.83 -2.68
N TRP A 90 -9.44 4.04 -2.95
CA TRP A 90 -9.92 4.52 -4.26
C TRP A 90 -9.38 5.89 -4.69
N TYR A 91 -8.85 6.69 -3.77
CA TYR A 91 -8.45 8.07 -4.03
C TYR A 91 -6.95 8.25 -3.94
N GLU A 92 -6.30 7.57 -3.02
CA GLU A 92 -4.90 7.82 -2.69
C GLU A 92 -4.14 6.56 -2.25
N ILE A 93 -2.83 6.70 -2.35
CA ILE A 93 -1.86 5.80 -1.75
C ILE A 93 -1.23 6.56 -0.58
N GLU A 94 -1.48 6.09 0.64
CA GLU A 94 -0.87 6.61 1.87
C GLU A 94 0.29 5.72 2.29
N GLY A 95 1.40 6.31 2.74
CA GLY A 95 2.57 5.59 3.22
C GLY A 95 3.21 6.22 4.46
N ILE A 96 3.59 5.36 5.42
CA ILE A 96 4.34 5.74 6.63
C ILE A 96 5.52 4.79 6.86
N GLY A 97 6.60 5.30 7.45
CA GLY A 97 7.81 4.53 7.74
C GLY A 97 8.81 4.60 6.59
N GLU A 98 9.54 3.51 6.33
CA GLU A 98 10.59 3.50 5.29
C GLU A 98 10.09 3.81 3.87
N ILE A 99 8.78 3.69 3.63
CA ILE A 99 8.17 3.91 2.32
C ILE A 99 7.96 5.40 1.99
N THR A 100 8.02 6.29 2.98
CA THR A 100 7.73 7.71 2.81
C THR A 100 8.60 8.38 1.75
N ASN A 101 9.87 7.99 1.62
CA ASN A 101 10.75 8.52 0.56
C ASN A 101 10.24 8.15 -0.83
N LEU A 102 9.81 6.91 -1.03
CA LEU A 102 9.26 6.47 -2.31
C LEU A 102 7.99 7.26 -2.66
N ILE A 103 7.06 7.42 -1.70
CA ILE A 103 5.83 8.20 -1.95
C ILE A 103 6.17 9.63 -2.38
N ASN A 104 7.15 10.27 -1.72
CA ASN A 104 7.62 11.59 -2.10
C ASN A 104 8.30 11.65 -3.48
N GLU A 105 8.99 10.59 -3.88
CA GLU A 105 9.57 10.46 -5.22
C GLU A 105 8.46 10.35 -6.27
N LEU A 106 7.48 9.46 -6.07
CA LEU A 106 6.33 9.30 -6.96
C LEU A 106 5.55 10.61 -7.12
N ASN A 107 5.41 11.40 -6.05
CA ASN A 107 4.75 12.71 -6.11
C ASN A 107 5.48 13.75 -7.01
N LYS A 108 6.77 13.55 -7.26
CA LYS A 108 7.60 14.43 -8.09
C LYS A 108 7.81 13.88 -9.51
N SER A 109 7.47 12.61 -9.73
CA SER A 109 7.68 11.89 -10.98
C SER A 109 6.43 11.93 -11.87
N SER A 110 6.65 11.77 -13.17
CA SER A 110 5.57 11.45 -14.10
C SER A 110 5.30 9.93 -14.08
N PRO A 111 4.06 9.47 -14.22
CA PRO A 111 3.71 8.04 -14.19
C PRO A 111 4.32 7.20 -15.31
N ASP A 112 4.75 7.87 -16.39
CA ASP A 112 5.24 7.26 -17.63
C ASP A 112 6.77 7.06 -17.66
N GLU A 113 7.50 7.33 -16.57
CA GLU A 113 8.96 7.15 -16.41
C GLU A 113 9.35 5.88 -15.63
#